data_AF-A0AA35TGP2-F1
#
_entry.id   AF-A0AA35TGP2-F1
#
_cell.length_a   1.000
_cell.length_b   1.000
_cell.length_c   1.000
_cell.angle_alpha   90.00
_cell.angle_beta   90.00
_cell.angle_gamma   90.00
#
_symmetry.space_group_name_H-M   'P 1'
#
loop_
_entity.id
_entity.type
_entity.pdbx_description
1 polymer ?
#
loop_
_entity_poly.entity_id
_entity_poly.type
_entity_poly.pdbx_seq_one_letter_code
_entity_poly.pdbx_strand_id
1 'polypeptide(L)'
;MLELEHRRGRVHGARPLAARADRGKILPTDKFIEGLAGGQHRLPKNVLVHTLTGDFPPPGAVSIDVSDSDFVLEPDPATLTLVPWYNEPTAQVIADCVLRDGGHSPFYSRRVLARLLERYVERGWHPVIAPEIEFYLVEKNTDPDQPLKPPIGASGRREAGARSFASARASRSTSAGVTTTASRACVCRDAPPRNRRVENRLPGSDTNPYLTIAATLAAGYLGMTEALEPSPPVEGEETGAFETLPLDLRTALEQFEILGRSPRHVRRALRQGFTEVVQAEYDAYLRVVSSWERKFLLLAV
;
A
#
# COMPACT_ATOMS: atom_id res chain seq x y z
N MET A 1 -4.66 26.03 28.43
CA MET A 1 -3.37 25.94 29.11
C MET A 1 -3.29 24.52 29.65
N LEU A 2 -2.69 23.61 28.89
CA LEU A 2 -2.58 22.18 29.26
C LEU A 2 -1.10 21.93 29.49
N GLU A 3 -0.74 21.72 30.76
CA GLU A 3 0.62 21.40 31.20
C GLU A 3 1.13 20.14 30.48
N LEU A 4 2.27 20.30 29.81
CA LEU A 4 2.95 19.31 28.98
C LEU A 4 4.26 18.91 29.66
N GLU A 5 4.18 18.44 30.90
CA GLU A 5 5.33 17.80 31.54
C GLU A 5 5.39 16.32 31.11
N HIS A 6 6.45 15.97 30.37
CA HIS A 6 6.87 14.61 30.02
C HIS A 6 5.97 13.82 29.03
N ARG A 7 5.82 14.33 27.80
CA ARG A 7 5.17 13.58 26.70
C ARG A 7 6.18 13.19 25.60
N ARG A 8 6.00 12.01 25.00
CA ARG A 8 6.75 11.59 23.79
C ARG A 8 5.87 11.84 22.56
N GLY A 9 6.42 12.50 21.54
CA GLY A 9 5.81 12.66 20.23
C GLY A 9 6.37 11.66 19.23
N ARG A 10 5.51 10.87 18.59
CA ARG A 10 5.92 10.03 17.46
C ARG A 10 5.57 10.72 16.15
N VAL A 11 6.59 11.01 15.36
CA VAL A 11 6.40 11.47 13.98
C VAL A 11 6.55 10.26 13.08
N HIS A 12 5.45 9.76 12.55
CA HIS A 12 5.54 8.79 11.46
C HIS A 12 5.92 9.57 10.20
N GLY A 13 7.20 9.49 9.87
CA GLY A 13 7.81 10.10 8.71
C GLY A 13 7.65 9.19 7.51
N ALA A 14 6.61 9.45 6.73
CA ALA A 14 6.36 8.90 5.40
C ALA A 14 6.28 7.37 5.24
N ARG A 15 5.31 6.93 4.43
CA ARG A 15 5.30 5.59 3.86
C ARG A 15 6.05 5.62 2.52
N PRO A 16 7.17 4.87 2.38
CA PRO A 16 7.90 4.72 1.13
C PRO A 16 6.99 4.30 -0.03
N LEU A 17 7.41 4.56 -1.26
CA LEU A 17 6.64 4.20 -2.44
C LEU A 17 6.42 2.68 -2.52
N ALA A 18 7.49 1.90 -2.44
CA ALA A 18 7.42 0.45 -2.54
C ALA A 18 7.28 -0.26 -1.19
N ALA A 19 7.83 0.32 -0.10
CA ALA A 19 7.75 -0.33 1.21
C ALA A 19 6.34 -0.18 1.82
N ARG A 20 5.82 -1.29 2.32
CA ARG A 20 4.48 -1.41 2.95
C ARG A 20 4.43 -0.85 4.38
N ALA A 21 5.61 -0.60 4.97
CA ALA A 21 5.77 -0.15 6.35
C ALA A 21 5.98 1.36 6.47
N ASP A 22 5.41 1.97 7.50
CA ASP A 22 5.64 3.38 7.81
C ASP A 22 7.07 3.59 8.33
N ARG A 23 7.74 4.63 7.83
CA ARG A 23 9.02 5.10 8.37
C ARG A 23 8.77 6.27 9.30
N GLY A 24 9.77 6.70 10.07
CA GLY A 24 9.58 7.80 11.00
C GLY A 24 10.59 7.92 12.12
N LYS A 25 10.31 8.85 13.03
CA LYS A 25 11.10 9.16 14.22
C LYS A 25 10.21 9.20 15.45
N ILE A 26 10.77 8.76 16.57
CA ILE A 26 10.18 8.99 17.89
C ILE A 26 11.01 10.08 18.55
N LEU A 27 10.35 11.15 19.00
CA LEU A 27 10.99 12.34 19.55
C LEU A 27 10.32 12.71 20.89
N PRO A 28 11.06 13.27 21.85
CA PRO A 28 10.46 14.00 22.96
C PRO A 28 9.58 15.16 22.47
N THR A 29 8.52 15.52 23.20
CA THR A 29 7.57 16.58 22.78
C THR A 29 8.23 17.95 22.66
N ASP A 30 9.14 18.31 23.56
CA ASP A 30 9.95 19.53 23.47
C ASP A 30 10.73 19.58 22.15
N LYS A 31 11.43 18.50 21.80
CA LYS A 31 12.16 18.39 20.52
C LYS A 31 11.24 18.40 19.32
N PHE A 32 10.05 17.82 19.44
CA PHE A 32 9.03 17.90 18.40
C PHE A 32 8.63 19.35 18.14
N ILE A 33 8.29 20.09 19.18
CA ILE A 33 7.84 21.49 19.08
C ILE A 33 8.98 22.40 18.59
N GLU A 34 10.18 22.27 19.14
CA GLU A 34 11.37 23.00 18.69
C GLU A 34 11.63 22.77 17.20
N GLY A 35 11.50 21.52 16.74
CA GLY A 35 11.76 21.16 15.35
C GLY A 35 10.72 21.67 14.35
N LEU A 36 9.50 22.01 14.79
CA LEU A 36 8.47 22.61 13.92
C LEU A 36 8.86 23.99 13.41
N ALA A 37 9.49 24.81 14.26
CA ALA A 37 9.92 26.16 13.89
C ALA A 37 11.22 26.17 13.06
N GLY A 38 12.08 25.15 13.23
CA GLY A 38 13.43 25.13 12.68
C GLY A 38 13.67 24.18 11.50
N GLY A 39 12.66 23.45 11.02
CA GLY A 39 12.86 22.44 9.95
C GLY A 39 13.86 21.35 10.34
N GLN A 40 13.87 20.99 11.63
CA GLN A 40 14.85 20.05 12.21
C GLN A 40 14.39 18.60 12.16
N HIS A 41 13.11 18.37 11.88
CA HIS A 41 12.60 17.02 11.62
C HIS A 41 13.13 16.56 10.27
N ARG A 42 14.14 15.71 10.28
CA ARG A 42 14.83 15.27 9.06
C ARG A 42 14.85 13.76 8.93
N LEU A 43 14.86 13.20 7.74
CA LEU A 43 15.12 11.78 7.50
C LEU A 43 16.02 11.63 6.26
N PRO A 44 16.93 10.64 6.26
CA PRO A 44 17.76 10.37 5.09
C PRO A 44 16.88 9.94 3.92
N LYS A 45 17.28 10.34 2.71
CA LYS A 45 16.51 10.08 1.49
C LYS A 45 16.33 8.60 1.22
N ASN A 46 17.41 7.87 1.44
CA ASN A 46 17.51 6.44 1.21
C ASN A 46 16.37 5.64 1.88
N VAL A 47 15.83 6.09 3.01
CA VAL A 47 14.79 5.35 3.77
C VAL A 47 13.52 5.09 2.96
N LEU A 48 13.27 5.87 1.90
CA LEU A 48 12.11 5.71 1.01
C LEU A 48 12.29 4.63 -0.07
N VAL A 49 13.45 3.97 -0.15
CA VAL A 49 13.74 2.96 -1.18
C VAL A 49 14.19 1.61 -0.61
N HIS A 50 14.20 1.44 0.70
CA HIS A 50 14.54 0.14 1.28
C HIS A 50 13.45 -0.87 0.93
N THR A 51 13.87 -2.10 0.67
CA THR A 51 12.98 -3.25 0.59
C THR A 51 12.34 -3.51 1.97
N LEU A 52 11.31 -4.36 1.98
CA LEU A 52 10.68 -4.87 3.19
C LEU A 52 11.69 -5.56 4.13
N THR A 53 12.70 -6.24 3.58
CA THR A 53 13.77 -6.91 4.34
C THR A 53 14.80 -5.93 4.91
N GLY A 54 14.76 -4.67 4.48
CA GLY A 54 15.69 -3.62 4.91
C GLY A 54 16.91 -3.46 3.99
N ASP A 55 16.99 -4.25 2.92
CA ASP A 55 18.02 -4.16 1.89
C ASP A 55 17.75 -3.00 0.92
N PHE A 56 18.68 -2.82 -0.02
CA PHE A 56 18.58 -1.82 -1.07
C PHE A 56 18.47 -2.47 -2.45
N PRO A 57 17.80 -1.81 -3.40
CA PRO A 57 17.93 -2.14 -4.80
C PRO A 57 19.39 -2.10 -5.26
N PRO A 58 19.76 -2.83 -6.34
CA PRO A 58 21.10 -2.80 -6.90
C PRO A 58 21.58 -1.36 -7.15
N PRO A 59 22.89 -1.07 -6.98
CA PRO A 59 23.43 0.27 -7.23
C PRO A 59 23.05 0.80 -8.62
N GLY A 60 22.56 2.03 -8.67
CA GLY A 60 22.12 2.67 -9.92
C GLY A 60 20.71 2.29 -10.39
N ALA A 61 20.03 1.34 -9.74
CA ALA A 61 18.64 1.00 -10.06
C ALA A 61 17.69 2.14 -9.70
N VAL A 62 17.83 2.74 -8.52
CA VAL A 62 17.07 3.93 -8.13
C VAL A 62 17.96 5.15 -8.17
N SER A 63 17.52 6.19 -8.89
CA SER A 63 18.20 7.49 -8.91
C SER A 63 17.95 8.20 -7.58
N ILE A 64 18.84 7.95 -6.63
CA ILE A 64 18.96 8.69 -5.39
C ILE A 64 20.23 9.51 -5.50
N ASP A 65 20.16 10.75 -5.03
CA ASP A 65 21.31 11.62 -4.88
C ASP A 65 22.43 10.87 -4.13
N VAL A 66 23.61 10.76 -4.74
CA VAL A 66 24.78 10.09 -4.14
C VAL A 66 25.17 10.76 -2.82
N SER A 67 24.82 12.03 -2.65
CA SER A 67 25.04 12.77 -1.41
C SER A 67 24.10 12.37 -0.26
N ASP A 68 23.10 11.52 -0.52
CA ASP A 68 22.05 11.06 0.42
C ASP A 68 21.57 12.16 1.37
N SER A 69 21.27 13.33 0.80
CA SER A 69 20.88 14.50 1.58
C SER A 69 19.52 14.29 2.24
N ASP A 70 19.34 14.72 3.48
CA ASP A 70 18.05 14.55 4.16
C ASP A 70 16.87 15.28 3.49
N PHE A 71 15.67 14.70 3.60
CA PHE A 71 14.42 15.43 3.50
C PHE A 71 14.07 16.09 4.84
N VAL A 72 13.32 17.20 4.79
CA VAL A 72 12.60 17.75 5.94
C VAL A 72 11.24 17.07 6.02
N LEU A 73 10.86 16.66 7.21
CA LEU A 73 9.53 16.15 7.54
C LEU A 73 8.66 17.32 7.97
N GLU A 74 7.57 17.54 7.26
CA GLU A 74 6.55 18.54 7.60
C GLU A 74 5.32 17.82 8.18
N PRO A 75 5.12 17.84 9.51
CA PRO A 75 3.99 17.17 10.14
C PRO A 75 2.67 17.83 9.74
N ASP A 76 1.67 17.04 9.38
CA ASP A 76 0.32 17.50 9.10
C ASP A 76 -0.52 17.49 10.40
N PRO A 77 -0.85 18.66 10.97
CA PRO A 77 -1.58 18.74 12.23
C PRO A 77 -2.96 18.09 12.19
N ALA A 78 -3.59 18.01 11.01
CA ALA A 78 -4.92 17.40 10.86
C ALA A 78 -4.90 15.88 11.09
N THR A 79 -3.71 15.26 11.08
CA THR A 79 -3.53 13.82 11.28
C THR A 79 -3.13 13.46 12.72
N LEU A 80 -2.94 14.47 13.59
CA LEU A 80 -2.48 14.25 14.96
C LEU A 80 -3.50 13.41 15.76
N THR A 81 -3.06 12.27 16.25
CA THR A 81 -3.91 11.32 17.00
C THR A 81 -3.17 10.77 18.21
N LEU A 82 -3.88 10.56 19.33
CA LEU A 82 -3.30 9.90 20.50
C LEU A 82 -3.18 8.39 20.27
N VAL A 83 -2.10 7.80 20.78
CA VAL A 83 -1.84 6.37 20.67
C VAL A 83 -2.30 5.67 21.96
N PRO A 84 -3.41 4.89 21.93
CA PRO A 84 -4.10 4.48 23.15
C PRO A 84 -3.44 3.30 23.89
N TRP A 85 -2.51 2.59 23.26
CA TRP A 85 -1.87 1.39 23.84
C TRP A 85 -0.51 1.65 24.49
N TYR A 86 0.00 2.89 24.49
CA TYR A 86 1.22 3.23 25.23
C TYR A 86 0.88 3.63 26.67
N ASN A 87 1.70 3.16 27.62
CA ASN A 87 1.60 3.55 29.02
C ASN A 87 1.97 5.03 29.22
N GLU A 88 2.89 5.57 28.41
CA GLU A 88 3.23 7.00 28.38
C GLU A 88 2.34 7.73 27.37
N PRO A 89 1.75 8.90 27.71
CA PRO A 89 0.97 9.71 26.78
C PRO A 89 1.76 10.01 25.50
N THR A 90 1.35 9.38 24.41
CA THR A 90 2.05 9.44 23.12
C THR A 90 1.07 9.89 22.04
N ALA A 91 1.49 10.84 21.20
CA ALA A 91 0.75 11.24 20.01
C ALA A 91 1.50 10.78 18.75
N GLN A 92 0.75 10.46 17.69
CA GLN A 92 1.26 10.18 16.36
C GLN A 92 0.80 11.25 15.37
N VAL A 93 1.67 11.62 14.44
CA VAL A 93 1.38 12.54 13.34
C VAL A 93 2.01 12.04 12.05
N ILE A 94 1.30 12.18 10.93
CA ILE A 94 1.81 11.88 9.59
C ILE A 94 2.55 13.12 9.09
N ALA A 95 3.75 12.92 8.53
CA ALA A 95 4.55 14.00 7.96
C ALA A 95 4.87 13.80 6.48
N ASP A 96 4.88 14.90 5.74
CA ASP A 96 5.28 14.94 4.34
C ASP A 96 6.80 15.08 4.20
N CYS A 97 7.37 14.42 3.19
CA CYS A 97 8.80 14.53 2.87
C CYS A 97 9.05 15.66 1.87
N VAL A 98 9.66 16.74 2.35
CA VAL A 98 10.00 17.94 1.58
C VAL A 98 11.50 17.99 1.31
N LEU A 99 11.85 18.26 0.05
CA LEU A 99 13.22 18.45 -0.42
C LEU A 99 13.74 19.83 -0.05
N ARG A 100 15.06 20.02 -0.06
CA ARG A 100 15.69 21.32 0.23
C ARG A 100 15.29 22.44 -0.72
N ASP A 101 14.89 22.11 -1.94
CA ASP A 101 14.40 23.05 -2.96
C ASP A 101 12.91 23.40 -2.78
N GLY A 102 12.27 22.91 -1.71
CA GLY A 102 10.83 23.07 -1.47
C GLY A 102 9.97 22.10 -2.29
N GLY A 103 10.57 21.26 -3.12
CA GLY A 103 9.89 20.18 -3.82
C GLY A 103 9.51 19.03 -2.90
N HIS A 104 8.85 18.01 -3.46
CA HIS A 104 8.56 16.77 -2.74
C HIS A 104 9.27 15.60 -3.39
N SER A 105 9.62 14.61 -2.57
CA SER A 105 10.13 13.33 -3.06
C SER A 105 9.14 12.68 -4.05
N PRO A 106 9.59 12.21 -5.24
CA PRO A 106 8.76 11.37 -6.09
C PRO A 106 8.51 9.98 -5.46
N PHE A 107 9.33 9.59 -4.48
CA PHE A 107 9.27 8.28 -3.82
C PHE A 107 8.35 8.28 -2.58
N TYR A 108 7.52 9.31 -2.43
CA TYR A 108 6.61 9.45 -1.29
C TYR A 108 5.15 9.21 -1.71
N SER A 109 4.60 8.08 -1.25
CA SER A 109 3.31 7.55 -1.71
C SER A 109 2.12 8.49 -1.45
N ARG A 110 2.07 9.19 -0.31
CA ARG A 110 0.98 10.15 -0.02
C ARG A 110 0.95 11.31 -1.01
N ARG A 111 2.10 11.79 -1.47
CA ARG A 111 2.16 12.88 -2.47
C ARG A 111 1.69 12.43 -3.85
N VAL A 112 1.93 11.17 -4.21
CA VAL A 112 1.39 10.58 -5.44
C VAL A 112 -0.14 10.62 -5.41
N LEU A 113 -0.75 10.23 -4.30
CA LEU A 113 -2.20 10.33 -4.13
C LEU A 113 -2.69 11.79 -4.15
N ALA A 114 -2.04 12.69 -3.39
CA ALA A 114 -2.43 14.09 -3.32
C ALA A 114 -2.49 14.76 -4.72
N ARG A 115 -1.49 14.53 -5.57
CA ARG A 115 -1.45 15.04 -6.95
C ARG A 115 -2.61 14.52 -7.83
N LEU A 116 -3.08 13.30 -7.57
CA LEU A 116 -4.24 12.77 -8.27
C LEU A 116 -5.53 13.39 -7.77
N LEU A 117 -5.68 13.58 -6.46
CA LEU A 117 -6.84 14.25 -5.88
C LEU A 117 -6.97 15.70 -6.35
N GLU A 118 -5.86 16.42 -6.52
CA GLU A 118 -5.84 17.76 -7.12
C GLU A 118 -6.54 17.78 -8.50
N ARG A 119 -6.28 16.77 -9.36
CA ARG A 119 -6.92 16.64 -10.68
C ARG A 119 -8.43 16.36 -10.64
N TYR A 120 -8.88 15.66 -9.60
CA TYR A 120 -10.30 15.46 -9.36
C TYR A 120 -10.97 16.79 -8.97
N VAL A 121 -10.35 17.53 -8.05
CA VAL A 121 -10.84 18.83 -7.57
C VAL A 121 -10.88 19.87 -8.69
N GLU A 122 -9.89 19.89 -9.60
CA GLU A 122 -9.91 20.74 -10.81
C GLU A 122 -11.15 20.55 -11.69
N ARG A 123 -11.80 19.38 -11.61
CA ARG A 123 -13.04 19.06 -12.33
C ARG A 123 -14.31 19.20 -11.48
N GLY A 124 -14.16 19.65 -10.23
CA GLY A 124 -15.26 19.69 -9.26
C GLY A 124 -15.68 18.32 -8.77
N TRP A 125 -14.83 17.30 -8.90
CA TRP A 125 -15.11 15.94 -8.43
C TRP A 125 -14.45 15.69 -7.07
N HIS A 126 -15.20 15.04 -6.17
CA HIS A 126 -14.75 14.72 -4.82
C HIS A 126 -14.85 13.20 -4.60
N PRO A 127 -13.76 12.44 -4.85
CA PRO A 127 -13.79 11.00 -4.65
C PRO A 127 -13.92 10.67 -3.16
N VAL A 128 -14.79 9.72 -2.84
CA VAL A 128 -14.95 9.15 -1.49
C VAL A 128 -14.53 7.70 -1.53
N ILE A 129 -13.72 7.28 -0.55
CA ILE A 129 -13.16 5.93 -0.50
C ILE A 129 -13.43 5.32 0.86
N ALA A 130 -13.86 4.06 0.84
CA ALA A 130 -14.06 3.22 2.01
C ALA A 130 -13.26 1.91 1.81
N PRO A 131 -12.06 1.80 2.39
CA PRO A 131 -11.30 0.56 2.34
C PRO A 131 -11.88 -0.47 3.33
N GLU A 132 -11.99 -1.72 2.89
CA GLU A 132 -12.33 -2.86 3.73
C GLU A 132 -11.06 -3.67 3.99
N ILE A 133 -10.57 -3.67 5.23
CA ILE A 133 -9.32 -4.34 5.61
C ILE A 133 -9.66 -5.62 6.36
N GLU A 134 -9.37 -6.76 5.74
CA GLU A 134 -9.46 -8.07 6.37
C GLU A 134 -8.17 -8.39 7.14
N PHE A 135 -8.31 -9.02 8.31
CA PHE A 135 -7.19 -9.49 9.12
C PHE A 135 -7.52 -10.82 9.79
N TYR A 136 -6.47 -11.59 10.09
CA TYR A 136 -6.58 -12.84 10.83
C TYR A 136 -6.10 -12.66 12.27
N LEU A 137 -6.89 -13.15 13.22
CA LEU A 137 -6.40 -13.38 14.57
C LEU A 137 -5.76 -14.76 14.61
N VAL A 138 -4.57 -14.85 15.19
CA VAL A 138 -3.82 -16.09 15.34
C VAL A 138 -3.17 -16.13 16.72
N GLU A 139 -2.89 -17.34 17.20
CA GLU A 139 -2.04 -17.53 18.37
C GLU A 139 -0.64 -16.95 18.12
N LYS A 140 0.01 -16.47 19.19
CA LYS A 140 1.40 -15.98 19.10
C LYS A 140 2.29 -17.10 18.59
N ASN A 141 2.82 -16.94 17.38
CA ASN A 141 3.77 -17.88 16.81
C ASN A 141 5.20 -17.50 17.20
N THR A 142 5.90 -18.37 17.90
CA THR A 142 7.31 -18.18 18.30
C THR A 142 8.29 -18.78 17.30
N ASP A 143 7.81 -19.62 16.38
CA ASP A 143 8.62 -20.34 15.41
C ASP A 143 8.03 -20.17 14.00
N PRO A 144 8.72 -19.43 13.11
CA PRO A 144 8.20 -19.14 11.77
C PRO A 144 8.04 -20.38 10.89
N ASP A 145 8.71 -21.50 11.22
CA ASP A 145 8.57 -22.77 10.48
C ASP A 145 7.30 -23.53 10.89
N GLN A 146 6.61 -23.12 11.95
CA GLN A 146 5.36 -23.72 12.39
C GLN A 146 4.14 -23.04 11.76
N PRO A 147 3.09 -23.82 11.42
CA PRO A 147 1.86 -23.25 10.87
C PRO A 147 1.16 -22.35 11.89
N LEU A 148 0.59 -21.25 11.39
CA LEU A 148 -0.23 -20.35 12.18
C LEU A 148 -1.48 -21.07 12.72
N LYS A 149 -1.81 -20.81 13.99
CA LYS A 149 -2.94 -21.44 14.67
C LYS A 149 -4.09 -20.44 14.81
N PRO A 150 -5.25 -20.65 14.17
CA PRO A 150 -6.41 -19.78 14.32
C PRO A 150 -7.03 -19.93 15.73
N PRO A 151 -7.74 -18.91 16.24
CA PRO A 151 -8.44 -18.98 17.51
C PRO A 151 -9.54 -20.05 17.48
N ILE A 152 -9.96 -20.49 18.66
CA ILE A 152 -11.11 -21.37 18.79
C ILE A 152 -12.36 -20.50 18.59
N GLY A 153 -13.18 -20.83 17.60
CA GLY A 153 -14.43 -20.11 17.35
C GLY A 153 -15.46 -20.34 18.46
N ALA A 154 -16.54 -19.56 18.45
CA ALA A 154 -17.63 -19.69 19.42
C ALA A 154 -18.25 -21.11 19.47
N SER A 155 -18.10 -21.89 18.40
CA SER A 155 -18.51 -23.30 18.31
C SER A 155 -17.62 -24.27 19.08
N GLY A 156 -16.55 -23.79 19.73
CA GLY A 156 -15.55 -24.64 20.41
C GLY A 156 -14.62 -25.40 19.46
N ARG A 157 -14.76 -25.21 18.14
CA ARG A 157 -13.93 -25.84 17.12
C ARG A 157 -12.99 -24.81 16.51
N ARG A 158 -11.76 -25.23 16.22
CA ARG A 158 -10.87 -24.48 15.34
C ARG A 158 -11.32 -24.67 13.91
N GLU A 159 -11.36 -23.60 13.12
CA GLU A 159 -11.58 -23.77 11.69
C GLU A 159 -10.43 -24.61 11.10
N ALA A 160 -10.79 -25.76 10.54
CA ALA A 160 -9.85 -26.65 9.88
C ALA A 160 -9.67 -26.18 8.43
N GLY A 161 -8.54 -25.53 8.15
CA GLY A 161 -8.22 -25.16 6.77
C GLY A 161 -6.92 -24.36 6.66
N ALA A 162 -5.97 -24.89 5.89
CA ALA A 162 -4.86 -24.09 5.34
C ALA A 162 -5.32 -23.10 4.24
N ARG A 163 -6.63 -23.08 3.94
CA ARG A 163 -7.25 -22.20 2.94
C ARG A 163 -7.44 -20.76 3.45
N SER A 164 -7.12 -20.50 4.71
CA SER A 164 -7.39 -19.23 5.36
C SER A 164 -6.31 -18.18 5.16
N PHE A 165 -5.18 -18.45 4.51
CA PHE A 165 -4.10 -17.45 4.32
C PHE A 165 -3.94 -16.95 2.88
N ALA A 166 -4.72 -17.49 1.95
CA ALA A 166 -4.99 -16.86 0.68
C ALA A 166 -6.47 -16.52 0.68
N SER A 167 -6.84 -15.34 0.23
CA SER A 167 -8.20 -15.12 -0.26
C SER A 167 -8.43 -16.15 -1.37
N ALA A 168 -8.98 -17.32 -1.04
CA ALA A 168 -9.22 -18.40 -2.01
C ALA A 168 -10.32 -18.05 -3.03
N ARG A 169 -10.88 -16.83 -2.92
CA ARG A 169 -11.68 -16.12 -3.93
C ARG A 169 -10.90 -14.96 -4.57
N ALA A 170 -9.58 -15.09 -4.75
CA ALA A 170 -8.82 -14.17 -5.58
C ALA A 170 -9.37 -14.26 -7.03
N SER A 171 -10.14 -13.26 -7.44
CA SER A 171 -10.70 -13.17 -8.79
C SER A 171 -9.57 -13.20 -9.82
N ARG A 172 -9.65 -14.08 -10.82
CA ARG A 172 -8.60 -14.30 -11.85
C ARG A 172 -8.87 -13.59 -13.19
N SER A 173 -10.06 -13.04 -13.37
CA SER A 173 -10.56 -12.36 -14.59
C SER A 173 -10.66 -10.84 -14.44
N THR A 174 -10.40 -10.06 -15.51
CA THR A 174 -10.55 -8.59 -15.57
C THR A 174 -12.00 -8.07 -15.64
N SER A 175 -13.01 -8.94 -15.68
CA SER A 175 -14.43 -8.56 -15.82
C SER A 175 -15.01 -7.75 -14.65
N ALA A 176 -15.87 -6.78 -14.98
CA ALA A 176 -16.78 -6.12 -14.04
C ALA A 176 -18.07 -6.95 -13.88
N GLY A 177 -18.65 -7.00 -12.68
CA GLY A 177 -19.87 -7.77 -12.41
C GLY A 177 -20.91 -7.00 -11.62
N VAL A 178 -22.10 -7.59 -11.54
CA VAL A 178 -23.30 -7.01 -10.89
C VAL A 178 -23.60 -7.66 -9.53
N THR A 179 -23.01 -8.82 -9.24
CA THR A 179 -23.31 -9.63 -8.04
C THR A 179 -22.10 -9.74 -7.10
N THR A 180 -22.37 -9.88 -5.80
CA THR A 180 -21.42 -9.96 -4.67
C THR A 180 -20.47 -11.15 -4.67
N THR A 181 -20.58 -12.09 -5.62
CA THR A 181 -19.76 -13.31 -5.62
C THR A 181 -18.95 -13.38 -6.92
N ALA A 182 -17.63 -13.17 -6.80
CA ALA A 182 -16.56 -13.43 -7.77
C ALA A 182 -16.09 -12.33 -8.74
N SER A 183 -16.80 -11.21 -8.93
CA SER A 183 -16.32 -10.14 -9.83
C SER A 183 -15.43 -9.10 -9.14
N ARG A 184 -14.39 -8.61 -9.85
CA ARG A 184 -13.36 -7.69 -9.32
C ARG A 184 -13.82 -6.26 -9.08
N ALA A 185 -14.66 -5.75 -9.98
CA ALA A 185 -15.31 -4.47 -9.86
C ALA A 185 -16.80 -4.72 -9.80
N CYS A 186 -17.39 -4.63 -8.60
CA CYS A 186 -18.84 -4.72 -8.45
C CYS A 186 -19.41 -3.31 -8.53
N VAL A 187 -20.30 -3.06 -9.49
CA VAL A 187 -21.09 -1.82 -9.48
C VAL A 187 -22.33 -2.10 -8.66
N CYS A 188 -22.43 -1.50 -7.48
CA CYS A 188 -23.62 -1.60 -6.63
C CYS A 188 -24.77 -0.77 -7.23
N ARG A 189 -25.33 -1.21 -8.37
CA ARG A 189 -26.40 -0.50 -9.11
C ARG A 189 -27.72 -0.48 -8.35
N ASP A 190 -28.01 -1.53 -7.60
CA ASP A 190 -29.25 -1.69 -6.84
C ASP A 190 -29.26 -0.91 -5.52
N ALA A 191 -28.15 -0.24 -5.19
CA ALA A 191 -28.11 0.68 -4.06
C ALA A 191 -28.89 1.97 -4.38
N PRO A 192 -29.53 2.61 -3.36
CA PRO A 192 -30.14 3.92 -3.54
C PRO A 192 -29.09 4.92 -4.07
N PRO A 193 -29.47 6.00 -4.78
CA PRO A 193 -28.51 6.89 -5.46
C PRO A 193 -27.34 7.37 -4.60
N ARG A 194 -27.57 7.59 -3.30
CA ARG A 194 -26.54 8.01 -2.33
C ARG A 194 -25.51 6.92 -1.99
N ASN A 195 -25.83 5.64 -2.20
CA ASN A 195 -25.00 4.49 -1.85
C ASN A 195 -24.43 3.76 -3.08
N ARG A 196 -24.69 4.28 -4.29
CA ARG A 196 -24.11 3.74 -5.53
C ARG A 196 -22.60 3.95 -5.49
N ARG A 197 -21.87 2.86 -5.68
CA ARG A 197 -20.41 2.83 -5.62
C ARG A 197 -19.87 1.72 -6.51
N VAL A 198 -18.58 1.81 -6.80
CA VAL A 198 -17.80 0.76 -7.44
C VAL A 198 -16.89 0.16 -6.37
N GLU A 199 -17.02 -1.13 -6.14
CA GLU A 199 -16.17 -1.88 -5.21
C GLU A 199 -15.02 -2.52 -5.99
N ASN A 200 -13.77 -2.09 -5.73
CA ASN A 200 -12.59 -2.72 -6.29
C ASN A 200 -12.03 -3.76 -5.31
N ARG A 201 -12.15 -5.04 -5.65
CA ARG A 201 -11.79 -6.20 -4.82
C ARG A 201 -10.40 -6.77 -5.13
N LEU A 202 -9.63 -6.09 -5.98
CA LEU A 202 -8.25 -6.47 -6.31
C LEU A 202 -7.25 -6.31 -5.17
N PRO A 203 -7.25 -5.19 -4.43
CA PRO A 203 -6.16 -4.93 -3.50
C PRO A 203 -6.24 -5.82 -2.25
N GLY A 204 -5.11 -6.42 -1.87
CA GLY A 204 -4.95 -7.07 -0.58
C GLY A 204 -4.60 -6.09 0.55
N SER A 205 -4.76 -6.54 1.79
CA SER A 205 -4.39 -5.78 3.01
C SER A 205 -2.87 -5.54 3.14
N ASP A 206 -2.09 -6.25 2.34
CA ASP A 206 -0.64 -6.19 2.28
C ASP A 206 -0.11 -5.09 1.34
N THR A 207 -0.98 -4.33 0.68
CA THR A 207 -0.62 -3.27 -0.27
C THR A 207 -0.35 -1.91 0.40
N ASN A 208 0.36 -1.00 -0.29
CA ASN A 208 0.48 0.39 0.15
C ASN A 208 -0.86 1.12 -0.09
N PRO A 209 -1.59 1.57 0.96
CA PRO A 209 -2.94 2.12 0.82
C PRO A 209 -2.98 3.37 -0.05
N TYR A 210 -1.97 4.24 0.03
CA TYR A 210 -1.92 5.45 -0.79
C TYR A 210 -1.79 5.12 -2.28
N LEU A 211 -0.98 4.11 -2.63
CA LEU A 211 -0.79 3.69 -4.01
C LEU A 211 -1.96 2.88 -4.53
N THR A 212 -2.54 2.01 -3.72
CA THR A 212 -3.75 1.26 -4.03
C THR A 212 -4.91 2.20 -4.37
N ILE A 213 -5.10 3.21 -3.52
CA ILE A 213 -6.10 4.25 -3.72
C ILE A 213 -5.77 5.07 -4.98
N ALA A 214 -4.51 5.50 -5.14
CA ALA A 214 -4.10 6.28 -6.31
C ALA A 214 -4.29 5.50 -7.62
N ALA A 215 -3.94 4.22 -7.67
CA ALA A 215 -4.13 3.37 -8.85
C ALA A 215 -5.62 3.18 -9.18
N THR A 216 -6.45 2.93 -8.16
CA THR A 216 -7.90 2.76 -8.33
C THR A 216 -8.56 4.03 -8.85
N LEU A 217 -8.25 5.18 -8.24
CA LEU A 217 -8.74 6.47 -8.70
C LEU A 217 -8.17 6.83 -10.08
N ALA A 218 -6.91 6.51 -10.37
CA ALA A 218 -6.33 6.79 -11.68
C ALA A 218 -7.05 6.03 -12.80
N ALA A 219 -7.42 4.77 -12.57
CA ALA A 219 -8.20 3.99 -13.52
C ALA A 219 -9.58 4.61 -13.77
N GLY A 220 -10.30 4.99 -12.69
CA GLY A 220 -11.60 5.66 -12.81
C GLY A 220 -11.51 7.03 -13.50
N TYR A 221 -10.50 7.83 -13.14
CA TYR A 221 -10.24 9.13 -13.75
C TYR A 221 -10.01 9.01 -15.26
N LEU A 222 -9.15 8.07 -15.69
CA LEU A 222 -8.88 7.84 -17.12
C LEU A 222 -10.14 7.35 -17.85
N GLY A 223 -10.89 6.41 -17.25
CA GLY A 223 -12.15 5.92 -17.82
C GLY A 223 -13.15 7.05 -18.09
N MET A 224 -13.33 7.95 -17.11
CA MET A 224 -14.25 9.09 -17.24
C MET A 224 -13.74 10.16 -18.20
N THR A 225 -12.45 10.50 -18.13
CA THR A 225 -11.89 11.60 -18.94
C THR A 225 -11.67 11.24 -20.41
N GLU A 226 -11.49 9.96 -20.71
CA GLU A 226 -11.35 9.46 -22.07
C GLU A 226 -12.65 8.84 -22.61
N ALA A 227 -13.74 8.90 -21.84
CA ALA A 227 -15.04 8.31 -22.19
C ALA A 227 -14.92 6.84 -22.62
N LEU A 228 -14.17 6.04 -21.87
CA LEU A 228 -13.98 4.62 -22.17
C LEU A 228 -15.27 3.85 -21.86
N GLU A 229 -15.71 3.02 -22.80
CA GLU A 229 -16.84 2.13 -22.57
C GLU A 229 -16.39 0.90 -21.75
N PRO A 230 -17.04 0.63 -20.59
CA PRO A 230 -16.75 -0.58 -19.84
C PRO A 230 -17.27 -1.80 -20.60
N SER A 231 -16.59 -2.94 -20.43
CA SER A 231 -17.10 -4.22 -20.93
C SER A 231 -18.49 -4.53 -20.34
N PRO A 232 -19.31 -5.33 -21.04
CA PRO A 232 -20.58 -5.80 -20.49
C PRO A 232 -20.38 -6.47 -19.13
N PRO A 233 -21.30 -6.24 -18.16
CA PRO A 233 -21.22 -6.90 -16.87
C PRO A 233 -21.40 -8.41 -17.01
N VAL A 234 -20.67 -9.17 -16.21
CA VAL A 234 -20.89 -10.61 -16.05
C VAL A 234 -21.89 -10.84 -14.91
N GLU A 235 -22.89 -11.68 -15.17
CA GLU A 235 -23.87 -12.15 -14.18
C GLU A 235 -23.55 -13.59 -13.77
N GLY A 236 -23.58 -13.88 -12.46
CA GLY A 236 -23.34 -15.24 -11.93
C GLY A 236 -21.86 -15.62 -11.81
N GLU A 237 -21.57 -16.92 -11.76
CA GLU A 237 -20.20 -17.44 -11.75
C GLU A 237 -19.53 -17.25 -13.11
N GLU A 238 -18.34 -16.66 -13.10
CA GLU A 238 -17.58 -16.36 -14.31
C GLU A 238 -17.17 -17.65 -15.04
N THR A 239 -17.80 -17.91 -16.19
CA THR A 239 -17.49 -19.04 -17.08
C THR A 239 -17.05 -18.50 -18.44
N GLY A 240 -15.78 -18.66 -18.82
CA GLY A 240 -15.27 -18.18 -20.11
C GLY A 240 -13.77 -17.85 -20.16
N ALA A 241 -13.27 -17.52 -21.35
CA ALA A 241 -11.90 -17.06 -21.59
C ALA A 241 -11.83 -15.53 -21.42
N PHE A 242 -11.55 -15.08 -20.21
CA PHE A 242 -11.30 -13.68 -19.90
C PHE A 242 -9.81 -13.36 -19.93
N GLU A 243 -9.47 -12.10 -20.13
CA GLU A 243 -8.11 -11.63 -19.92
C GLU A 243 -7.75 -11.84 -18.44
N THR A 244 -6.70 -12.63 -18.20
CA THR A 244 -6.28 -13.03 -16.86
C THR A 244 -5.34 -12.01 -16.26
N LEU A 245 -5.32 -11.90 -14.93
CA LEU A 245 -4.23 -11.17 -14.29
C LEU A 245 -2.91 -11.91 -14.44
N PRO A 246 -1.79 -11.18 -14.32
CA PRO A 246 -0.51 -11.75 -13.95
C PRO A 246 -0.67 -12.74 -12.80
N LEU A 247 -0.11 -13.94 -12.99
CA LEU A 247 -0.11 -15.01 -11.98
C LEU A 247 1.14 -14.94 -11.08
N ASP A 248 2.12 -14.12 -11.46
CA ASP A 248 3.36 -13.93 -10.76
C ASP A 248 3.75 -12.44 -10.77
N LEU A 249 4.56 -12.07 -9.77
CA LEU A 249 4.96 -10.68 -9.54
C LEU A 249 5.80 -10.12 -10.69
N ARG A 250 6.63 -10.95 -11.34
CA ARG A 250 7.48 -10.52 -12.45
C ARG A 250 6.63 -10.12 -13.66
N THR A 251 5.68 -10.95 -14.06
CA THR A 251 4.73 -10.62 -15.13
C THR A 251 3.93 -9.34 -14.81
N ALA A 252 3.56 -9.15 -13.54
CA ALA A 252 2.87 -7.93 -13.10
C ALA A 252 3.75 -6.68 -13.25
N LEU A 253 5.03 -6.77 -12.88
CA LEU A 253 6.00 -5.68 -13.05
C LEU A 253 6.25 -5.36 -14.53
N GLU A 254 6.39 -6.38 -15.38
CA GLU A 254 6.56 -6.21 -16.83
C GLU A 254 5.36 -5.46 -17.44
N GLN A 255 4.14 -5.84 -17.08
CA GLN A 255 2.93 -5.12 -17.51
C GLN A 255 2.87 -3.70 -16.97
N PHE A 256 3.23 -3.50 -15.69
CA PHE A 256 3.26 -2.18 -15.06
C PHE A 256 4.26 -1.23 -15.77
N GLU A 257 5.44 -1.74 -16.14
CA GLU A 257 6.44 -0.99 -16.91
C GLU A 257 5.92 -0.60 -18.30
N ILE A 258 5.26 -1.51 -19.01
CA ILE A 258 4.65 -1.23 -20.32
C ILE A 258 3.59 -0.12 -20.18
N LEU A 259 2.73 -0.20 -19.17
CA LEU A 259 1.71 0.81 -18.90
C LEU A 259 2.33 2.17 -18.55
N GLY A 260 3.46 2.18 -17.83
CA GLY A 260 4.21 3.37 -17.43
C GLY A 260 4.91 4.09 -18.59
N ARG A 261 5.20 3.40 -19.71
CA ARG A 261 5.76 3.99 -20.94
C ARG A 261 4.74 4.75 -21.78
N SER A 262 3.44 4.59 -21.49
CA SER A 262 2.38 5.35 -22.15
C SER A 262 2.51 6.85 -21.81
N PRO A 263 2.35 7.79 -22.78
CA PRO A 263 2.42 9.24 -22.54
C PRO A 263 1.33 9.80 -21.62
N ARG A 264 0.42 8.96 -21.10
CA ARG A 264 -0.65 9.36 -20.19
C ARG A 264 -0.07 9.73 -18.83
N HIS A 265 -0.02 11.05 -18.57
CA HIS A 265 0.61 11.73 -17.43
C HIS A 265 0.39 11.10 -16.03
N VAL A 266 -0.74 10.43 -15.78
CA VAL A 266 -1.04 9.81 -14.48
C VAL A 266 -0.20 8.55 -14.23
N ARG A 267 0.16 7.81 -15.29
CA ARG A 267 0.88 6.52 -15.19
C ARG A 267 2.38 6.68 -14.91
N ARG A 268 2.96 7.79 -15.37
CA ARG A 268 4.38 8.12 -15.14
C ARG A 268 4.69 8.39 -13.66
N ALA A 269 3.73 8.94 -12.91
CA ALA A 269 3.93 9.30 -11.49
C ALA A 269 4.01 8.08 -10.55
N LEU A 270 3.45 6.94 -10.94
CA LEU A 270 3.45 5.70 -10.15
C LEU A 270 4.74 4.87 -10.33
N ARG A 271 5.55 5.20 -11.34
CA ARG A 271 6.67 4.36 -11.78
C ARG A 271 7.95 4.55 -10.96
N GLN A 272 8.29 5.79 -10.60
CA GLN A 272 9.66 6.14 -10.22
C GLN A 272 10.08 5.48 -8.89
N GLY A 273 11.00 4.51 -8.94
CA GLY A 273 11.54 3.81 -7.77
C GLY A 273 10.65 2.69 -7.21
N PHE A 274 9.44 2.50 -7.75
CA PHE A 274 8.55 1.43 -7.30
C PHE A 274 9.01 0.08 -7.86
N THR A 275 9.16 0.02 -9.19
CA THR A 275 9.53 -1.21 -9.89
C THR A 275 10.86 -1.76 -9.39
N GLU A 276 11.84 -0.90 -9.15
CA GLU A 276 13.19 -1.32 -8.77
C GLU A 276 13.27 -1.93 -7.37
N VAL A 277 12.49 -1.39 -6.42
CA VAL A 277 12.41 -1.96 -5.07
C VAL A 277 11.65 -3.28 -5.07
N VAL A 278 10.51 -3.35 -5.77
CA VAL A 278 9.72 -4.59 -5.85
C VAL A 278 10.47 -5.67 -6.61
N GLN A 279 11.25 -5.32 -7.63
CA GLN A 279 12.13 -6.26 -8.33
C GLN A 279 13.23 -6.78 -7.40
N ALA A 280 13.87 -5.92 -6.61
CA ALA A 280 14.87 -6.34 -5.65
C ALA A 280 14.29 -7.29 -4.58
N GLU A 281 13.06 -7.03 -4.11
CA GLU A 281 12.33 -7.93 -3.22
C GLU A 281 12.05 -9.30 -3.86
N TYR A 282 11.63 -9.29 -5.13
CA TYR A 282 11.37 -10.52 -5.87
C TYR A 282 12.65 -11.35 -6.08
N ASP A 283 13.75 -10.70 -6.45
CA ASP A 283 15.05 -11.35 -6.61
C ASP A 283 15.57 -11.92 -5.28
N ALA A 284 15.28 -11.26 -4.15
CA ALA A 284 15.61 -11.77 -2.83
C ALA A 284 14.76 -13.00 -2.49
N TYR A 285 13.45 -12.97 -2.78
CA TYR A 285 12.55 -14.12 -2.59
C TYR A 285 13.03 -15.36 -3.34
N LEU A 286 13.45 -15.21 -4.60
CA LEU A 286 13.93 -16.33 -5.42
C LEU A 286 15.23 -16.98 -4.91
N ARG A 287 15.95 -16.33 -3.98
CA ARG A 287 17.18 -16.89 -3.36
C ARG A 287 16.87 -17.75 -2.13
N VAL A 288 15.63 -17.77 -1.65
CA VAL A 288 15.23 -18.50 -0.45
C VAL A 288 14.72 -19.89 -0.81
N VAL A 289 15.34 -20.93 -0.25
CA VAL A 289 14.81 -22.31 -0.32
C VAL A 289 13.69 -22.46 0.70
N SER A 290 12.46 -22.61 0.21
CA SER A 290 11.24 -22.71 1.00
C SER A 290 11.17 -23.98 1.85
N SER A 291 10.42 -23.95 2.95
CA SER A 291 10.20 -25.13 3.81
C SER A 291 9.51 -26.28 3.04
N TRP A 292 8.73 -25.97 2.00
CA TRP A 292 8.17 -26.97 1.08
C TRP A 292 9.28 -27.65 0.27
N GLU A 293 10.16 -26.87 -0.38
CA GLU A 293 11.30 -27.42 -1.14
C GLU A 293 12.21 -28.25 -0.23
N ARG A 294 12.48 -27.78 0.99
CA ARG A 294 13.21 -28.58 1.98
C ARG A 294 12.52 -29.91 2.26
N LYS A 295 11.22 -29.91 2.51
CA LYS A 295 10.46 -31.13 2.85
C LYS A 295 10.42 -32.15 1.71
N PHE A 296 10.25 -31.69 0.47
CA PHE A 296 9.99 -32.57 -0.68
C PHE A 296 11.21 -32.84 -1.57
N LEU A 297 12.22 -31.95 -1.57
CA LEU A 297 13.39 -32.07 -2.44
C LEU A 297 14.66 -32.51 -1.70
N LEU A 298 14.79 -32.30 -0.38
CA LEU A 298 16.00 -32.74 0.36
C LEU A 298 16.07 -34.25 0.61
N LEU A 299 14.93 -34.94 0.64
CA LEU A 299 14.86 -36.39 0.91
C LEU A 299 14.86 -37.24 -0.37
N ALA A 300 15.07 -36.62 -1.53
CA ALA A 300 15.10 -37.28 -2.83
C ALA A 300 16.52 -37.65 -3.31
N VAL A 301 17.49 -37.71 -2.39
CA VAL A 301 18.90 -38.11 -2.64
C VAL A 301 19.22 -39.39 -1.89
#